data_AF-A0A6B1KHI7-F1
#
_entry.id   AF-A0A6B1KHI7-F1
#
_cell.length_a   1.000
_cell.length_b   1.000
_cell.length_c   1.000
_cell.angle_alpha   90.00
_cell.angle_beta   90.00
_cell.angle_gamma   90.00
#
_symmetry.space_group_name_H-M   'P 1'
#
loop_
_entity.id
_entity.type
_entity.pdbx_description
1 polymer ?
#
loop_
_entity_poly.entity_id
_entity_poly.type
_entity_poly.pdbx_seq_one_letter_code
_entity_poly.pdbx_strand_id
1 'polypeptide(L)'
;MSNLTGVQTRGASCAWCQTPLTIETAVDLGERPGPGGVTIFPRGCCTCVRSVADRVYKIHVAKCSQCLRNQHCPDRDGLRHLASESAP
;
A
#
# COMPACT_ATOMS: atom_id res chain seq x y z
N MET A 1 14.97 3.21 4.96
CA MET A 1 14.20 2.14 4.29
C MET A 1 13.98 1.06 5.32
N SER A 2 12.73 0.75 5.65
CA SER A 2 12.40 -0.28 6.63
C SER A 2 12.77 -1.64 6.02
N ASN A 3 13.75 -2.33 6.59
CA ASN A 3 14.12 -3.68 6.13
C ASN A 3 12.96 -4.63 6.42
N LEU A 4 12.20 -4.99 5.38
CA LEU A 4 11.18 -6.02 5.48
C LEU A 4 11.85 -7.36 5.84
N THR A 5 11.25 -8.09 6.76
CA THR A 5 11.67 -9.46 7.07
C THR A 5 11.32 -10.39 5.92
N GLY A 6 11.98 -11.55 5.81
CA GLY A 6 11.72 -12.51 4.74
C GLY A 6 10.27 -13.04 4.68
N VAL A 7 9.50 -12.95 5.78
CA VAL A 7 8.07 -13.29 5.82
C VAL A 7 7.17 -12.17 5.31
N GLN A 8 7.57 -10.90 5.47
CA GLN A 8 6.87 -9.75 4.90
C GLN A 8 7.13 -9.62 3.40
N THR A 9 8.38 -9.88 2.99
CA THR A 9 8.81 -9.88 1.59
C THR A 9 8.03 -10.89 0.73
N ARG A 10 7.66 -12.03 1.32
CA ARG A 10 6.84 -13.09 0.70
C ARG A 10 5.33 -12.87 0.82
N GLY A 11 4.91 -11.79 1.50
CA GLY A 11 3.50 -11.50 1.71
C GLY A 11 2.77 -12.41 2.71
N ALA A 12 3.51 -13.19 3.51
CA ALA A 12 2.91 -14.05 4.55
C ALA A 12 2.52 -13.26 5.83
N SER A 13 3.04 -12.05 5.97
CA SER A 13 2.73 -11.14 7.08
C SER A 13 2.62 -9.71 6.56
N CYS A 14 1.86 -8.90 7.28
CA CYS A 14 1.66 -7.49 6.95
C CYS A 14 3.01 -6.75 6.86
N ALA A 15 3.23 -6.06 5.75
CA ALA A 15 4.43 -5.26 5.51
C ALA A 15 4.69 -4.17 6.57
N TRP A 16 3.66 -3.79 7.35
CA TRP A 16 3.78 -2.78 8.41
C TRP A 16 3.75 -3.37 9.82
N CYS A 17 2.71 -4.10 10.21
CA CYS A 17 2.51 -4.55 11.59
C CYS A 17 2.93 -6.01 11.85
N GLN A 18 3.43 -6.73 10.84
CA GLN A 18 3.87 -8.13 10.92
C GLN A 18 2.77 -9.14 11.32
N THR A 19 1.52 -8.72 11.46
CA THR A 19 0.39 -9.65 11.66
C THR A 19 0.37 -10.69 10.54
N PRO A 20 0.26 -12.00 10.86
CA PRO A 20 0.09 -13.04 9.87
C PRO A 20 -1.11 -12.76 8.98
N LEU A 21 -0.95 -12.98 7.67
CA LEU A 21 -2.01 -12.76 6.70
C LEU A 21 -2.59 -14.10 6.24
N THR A 22 -3.90 -14.13 6.05
CA THR A 22 -4.57 -15.21 5.34
C THR A 22 -4.86 -14.79 3.90
N ILE A 23 -5.27 -15.74 3.06
CA ILE A 23 -5.64 -15.43 1.67
C ILE A 23 -6.82 -14.44 1.62
N GLU A 24 -7.73 -14.52 2.59
CA GLU A 24 -8.94 -13.70 2.66
C GLU A 24 -8.67 -12.27 3.17
N THR A 25 -7.63 -12.07 3.98
CA THR A 25 -7.36 -10.80 4.68
C THR A 25 -6.15 -10.04 4.14
N ALA A 26 -5.41 -10.67 3.23
CA ALA A 26 -4.28 -10.06 2.55
C ALA A 26 -4.73 -9.12 1.44
N VAL A 27 -4.34 -7.85 1.56
CA VAL A 27 -4.39 -6.91 0.44
C VAL A 27 -3.07 -6.99 -0.32
N ASP A 28 -3.16 -7.26 -1.62
CA ASP A 28 -2.01 -7.30 -2.52
C ASP A 28 -1.53 -5.88 -2.84
N LEU A 29 -0.23 -5.62 -2.66
CA LEU A 29 0.40 -4.32 -2.93
C LEU A 29 1.19 -4.30 -4.26
N GLY A 30 1.07 -5.40 -5.01
CA GLY A 30 1.70 -5.64 -6.29
C GLY A 30 3.19 -5.95 -6.17
N GLU A 31 3.78 -6.19 -7.33
CA GLU A 31 5.21 -6.46 -7.48
C GLU A 31 6.04 -5.21 -7.16
N ARG A 32 7.10 -5.36 -6.35
CA ARG A 32 8.06 -4.30 -6.05
C ARG A 32 9.50 -4.80 -6.17
N PRO A 33 10.45 -3.94 -6.56
CA PRO A 33 11.86 -4.27 -6.47
C PRO A 33 12.27 -4.35 -4.99
N GLY A 34 12.87 -5.47 -4.60
CA GLY A 34 13.43 -5.67 -3.27
C GLY A 34 14.96 -5.51 -3.24
N PRO A 35 15.55 -5.70 -2.05
CA PRO A 35 16.99 -5.65 -1.87
C PRO A 35 17.71 -6.67 -2.78
N GLY A 36 18.84 -6.25 -3.36
CA GLY A 36 19.63 -7.13 -4.24
C GLY A 36 19.00 -7.43 -5.60
N GLY A 37 17.99 -6.65 -6.02
CA GLY A 37 17.30 -6.85 -7.30
C GLY A 37 16.28 -7.99 -7.30
N VAL A 38 16.01 -8.58 -6.14
CA VAL A 38 15.01 -9.63 -6.00
C VAL A 38 13.63 -8.98 -6.01
N THR A 39 12.76 -9.41 -6.92
CA THR A 39 11.35 -9.04 -6.91
C THR A 39 10.68 -9.52 -5.62
N ILE A 40 9.86 -8.65 -5.01
CA ILE A 40 9.11 -8.93 -3.79
C ILE A 40 7.62 -8.70 -4.03
N PHE A 41 6.79 -9.44 -3.29
CA PHE A 41 5.33 -9.40 -3.40
C PHE A 41 4.72 -9.06 -2.04
N PRO A 42 4.93 -7.82 -1.54
CA PRO A 42 4.48 -7.43 -0.23
C PRO A 42 2.94 -7.45 -0.17
N ARG A 43 2.42 -7.87 0.98
CA ARG A 43 1.00 -7.83 1.29
C ARG A 43 0.78 -7.06 2.59
N GLY A 44 -0.41 -6.49 2.75
CA GLY A 44 -0.82 -5.76 3.95
C GLY A 44 -2.10 -6.32 4.54
N CYS A 45 -2.33 -6.10 5.84
CA CYS A 45 -3.66 -6.25 6.39
C CYS A 45 -4.52 -5.01 6.03
N CYS A 46 -5.84 -5.19 5.94
CA CYS A 46 -6.79 -4.13 5.57
C CYS A 46 -6.58 -2.86 6.41
N THR A 47 -6.40 -2.99 7.73
CA THR A 47 -6.20 -1.85 8.63
C THR A 47 -4.97 -1.03 8.29
N CYS A 48 -3.82 -1.69 8.07
CA CYS A 48 -2.58 -0.97 7.74
C CYS A 48 -2.63 -0.37 6.34
N VAL A 49 -3.17 -1.11 5.35
CA VAL A 49 -3.31 -0.57 3.98
C VAL A 49 -4.19 0.66 3.98
N ARG A 50 -5.37 0.60 4.62
CA ARG A 50 -6.27 1.74 4.73
C ARG A 50 -5.60 2.96 5.37
N SER A 51 -4.90 2.75 6.50
CA SER A 51 -4.20 3.83 7.21
C SER A 51 -3.12 4.48 6.34
N VAL A 52 -2.33 3.68 5.64
CA VAL A 52 -1.26 4.18 4.77
C VAL A 52 -1.84 4.85 3.53
N ALA A 53 -2.85 4.26 2.89
CA ALA A 53 -3.51 4.82 1.72
C ALA A 53 -4.15 6.18 2.03
N ASP A 54 -4.86 6.32 3.15
CA ASP A 54 -5.43 7.60 3.59
C ASP A 54 -4.34 8.66 3.87
N ARG A 55 -3.26 8.26 4.55
CA ARG A 55 -2.12 9.17 4.80
C ARG A 55 -1.48 9.64 3.49
N VAL A 56 -1.20 8.73 2.57
CA VAL A 56 -0.57 9.05 1.28
C VAL A 56 -1.51 9.87 0.40
N TYR A 57 -2.81 9.56 0.40
CA TYR A 57 -3.84 10.36 -0.27
C TYR A 57 -3.79 11.82 0.17
N LYS A 58 -3.82 12.09 1.48
CA LYS A 58 -3.78 13.44 2.04
C LYS A 58 -2.51 14.20 1.63
N ILE A 59 -1.36 13.53 1.63
CA ILE A 59 -0.09 14.12 1.18
C ILE A 59 -0.12 14.40 -0.33
N HIS A 60 -0.65 13.46 -1.12
CA HIS A 60 -0.70 13.56 -2.58
C HIS A 60 -1.56 14.74 -3.01
N VAL A 61 -2.81 14.84 -2.54
CA VAL A 61 -3.73 15.91 -2.97
C VAL A 61 -3.22 17.30 -2.61
N ALA A 62 -2.41 17.42 -1.55
CA ALA A 62 -1.80 18.68 -1.15
C ALA A 62 -0.58 19.09 -1.99
N LYS A 63 0.05 18.16 -2.73
CA LYS A 63 1.31 18.40 -3.45
C LYS A 63 1.24 18.14 -4.96
N CYS A 64 0.27 17.37 -5.43
CA CYS A 64 0.13 17.01 -6.82
C CYS A 64 -0.41 18.19 -7.66
N SER A 65 0.33 18.57 -8.70
CA SER A 65 -0.03 19.70 -9.57
C SER A 65 -1.37 19.49 -10.29
N GLN A 66 -1.71 18.26 -10.68
CA GLN A 66 -3.00 17.92 -11.29
C GLN A 66 -4.14 18.12 -10.28
N CYS A 67 -3.99 17.61 -9.05
CA CYS A 67 -5.00 17.79 -8.00
C CYS A 67 -5.18 19.25 -7.62
N LEU A 68 -4.09 20.01 -7.46
CA LEU A 68 -4.14 21.44 -7.15
C LEU A 68 -4.83 22.26 -8.24
N ARG A 69 -4.81 21.77 -9.49
CA ARG A 69 -5.49 22.36 -10.65
C ARG A 69 -6.88 21.76 -10.90
N ASN A 70 -7.38 20.93 -9.98
CA ASN A 70 -8.65 20.22 -10.08
C ASN A 70 -8.81 19.38 -11.37
N GLN A 71 -7.72 18.75 -11.83
CA GLN A 71 -7.69 17.88 -13.00
C GLN A 71 -7.86 16.40 -12.62
N HIS A 72 -8.11 15.54 -13.61
CA HIS A 72 -8.09 14.09 -13.41
C HIS A 72 -6.70 13.65 -12.97
N CYS A 73 -6.64 12.80 -11.96
CA CYS A 73 -5.41 12.30 -11.37
C CYS A 73 -5.57 10.82 -11.03
N PRO A 74 -4.97 9.90 -11.82
CA PRO A 74 -5.07 8.47 -11.60
C PRO A 74 -4.58 8.03 -10.22
N ASP A 75 -3.51 8.64 -9.72
CA ASP A 75 -2.93 8.33 -8.41
C ASP A 75 -3.88 8.65 -7.27
N ARG A 76 -4.56 9.80 -7.32
CA ARG A 76 -5.58 10.17 -6.33
C ARG A 76 -6.71 9.15 -6.33
N ASP A 77 -7.19 8.77 -7.51
CA ASP A 77 -8.32 7.86 -7.65
C ASP A 77 -7.93 6.45 -7.18
N GLY A 78 -6.72 5.98 -7.49
CA GLY A 78 -6.16 4.72 -7.00
C GLY A 78 -5.94 4.69 -5.49
N LEU A 79 -5.41 5.77 -4.90
CA LEU A 79 -5.24 5.87 -3.44
C LEU A 79 -6.58 5.85 -2.70
N ARG A 80 -7.59 6.53 -3.25
CA ARG A 80 -8.95 6.52 -2.72
C ARG A 80 -9.57 5.12 -2.82
N HIS A 81 -9.40 4.44 -3.96
CA HIS A 81 -9.88 3.08 -4.16
C HIS A 81 -9.27 2.12 -3.14
N LEU A 82 -7.95 2.14 -3.01
CA LEU A 82 -7.20 1.30 -2.09
C LEU A 82 -7.62 1.51 -0.62
N ALA A 83 -7.90 2.77 -0.23
CA ALA A 83 -8.40 3.09 1.10
C ALA A 83 -9.82 2.57 1.36
N SER A 84 -10.66 2.50 0.32
CA SER A 84 -12.05 2.03 0.39
C SER A 84 -12.17 0.51 0.34
N GLU A 85 -11.39 -0.17 -0.51
CA GLU A 85 -11.38 -1.64 -0.60
C GLU A 85 -10.82 -2.31 0.66
N SER A 86 -9.98 -1.58 1.39
CA SER A 86 -9.40 -2.04 2.66
C SER A 86 -10.33 -1.78 3.86
N ALA A 87 -11.62 -1.51 3.63
CA ALA A 87 -12.62 -1.40 4.69
C ALA A 87 -13.00 -2.80 5.21
N PRO A 88 -13.08 -3.01 6.54
CA PRO A 88 -13.48 -4.28 7.13
C PRO A 88 -14.96 -4.61 6.89
#